data_AF-A0A935T932-F1
#
_entry.id   AF-A0A935T932-F1
#
_cell.length_a   1.000
_cell.length_b   1.000
_cell.length_c   1.000
_cell.angle_alpha   90.00
_cell.angle_beta   90.00
_cell.angle_gamma   90.00
#
_symmetry.space_group_name_H-M   'P 1'
#
loop_
_entity.id
_entity.type
_entity.pdbx_description
1 polymer ?
#
loop_
_entity_poly.entity_id
_entity_poly.type
_entity_poly.pdbx_seq_one_letter_code
_entity_poly.pdbx_strand_id
1 'polypeptide(L)'
;MLEITRREHAGQVARKLLATLAEPFFLERHEVLLSASIGISIFPDDGRDTESLLKNADVAMFRAKRRGSNAHIFYSQETNQRSFEQLKLDQSFVRGIPGDQDDSAIARAIISMAHNLRLSVIAEGVETAAQMEFLRAAGCEEVQGYYCSRPLPPQEFAELLPVSKH
;
A
#
# COMPACT_ATOMS: atom_id res chain seq x y z
N MET A 1 -34.70 4.91 13.33
CA MET A 1 -33.68 3.89 13.63
C MET A 1 -33.40 3.18 12.31
N LEU A 2 -32.20 3.31 11.74
CA LEU A 2 -31.87 2.67 10.46
C LEU A 2 -31.52 1.20 10.71
N GLU A 3 -32.42 0.28 10.38
CA GLU A 3 -32.09 -1.15 10.34
C GLU A 3 -31.13 -1.41 9.17
N ILE A 4 -29.91 -1.84 9.48
CA ILE A 4 -28.91 -2.23 8.48
C ILE A 4 -29.18 -3.70 8.10
N THR A 5 -30.28 -3.94 7.39
CA THR A 5 -30.67 -5.29 6.92
C THR A 5 -30.06 -5.66 5.57
N ARG A 6 -29.52 -4.69 4.82
CA ARG A 6 -28.94 -4.90 3.49
C ARG A 6 -27.61 -4.17 3.34
N ARG A 7 -26.68 -4.76 2.57
CA ARG A 7 -25.37 -4.18 2.22
C ARG A 7 -25.45 -2.71 1.80
N GLU A 8 -26.48 -2.35 1.05
CA GLU A 8 -26.73 -0.99 0.57
C GLU A 8 -26.93 0.05 1.69
N HIS A 9 -27.51 -0.34 2.84
CA HIS A 9 -27.72 0.55 3.98
C HIS A 9 -26.40 0.91 4.67
N ALA A 10 -25.50 -0.06 4.84
CA ALA A 10 -24.17 0.19 5.39
C ALA A 10 -23.37 1.18 4.52
N GLY A 11 -23.50 1.06 3.20
CA GLY A 11 -22.88 1.99 2.25
C GLY A 11 -23.47 3.40 2.34
N GLN A 12 -24.77 3.54 2.55
CA GLN A 12 -25.40 4.84 2.77
C GLN A 12 -24.91 5.51 4.06
N VAL A 13 -24.78 4.74 5.15
CA VAL A 13 -24.24 5.25 6.43
C VAL A 13 -22.79 5.68 6.24
N ALA A 14 -21.96 4.86 5.61
CA ALA A 14 -20.56 5.20 5.35
C ALA A 14 -20.42 6.46 4.49
N ARG A 15 -21.24 6.61 3.44
CA ARG A 15 -21.28 7.85 2.63
C ARG A 15 -21.65 9.08 3.44
N LYS A 16 -22.64 8.98 4.33
CA LYS A 16 -23.02 10.10 5.21
C LYS A 16 -21.88 10.47 6.15
N LEU A 17 -21.23 9.49 6.77
CA LEU A 17 -20.07 9.72 7.64
C LEU A 17 -18.92 10.39 6.89
N LEU A 18 -18.59 9.90 5.69
CA LEU A 18 -17.55 10.50 4.84
C LEU A 18 -17.87 11.94 4.45
N ALA A 19 -19.12 12.23 4.06
CA ALA A 19 -19.55 13.58 3.74
C ALA A 19 -19.42 14.52 4.94
N THR A 20 -19.90 14.11 6.12
CA THR A 20 -19.80 14.91 7.35
C THR A 20 -18.35 15.12 7.78
N LEU A 21 -17.46 14.12 7.58
CA LEU A 21 -16.03 14.26 7.88
C LEU A 21 -15.26 15.07 6.82
N ALA A 22 -15.82 15.27 5.62
CA ALA A 22 -15.21 16.10 4.59
C ALA A 22 -15.61 17.58 4.72
N GLU A 23 -16.59 17.91 5.58
CA GLU A 23 -16.92 19.29 5.89
C GLU A 23 -15.79 19.94 6.72
N PRO A 24 -15.43 21.21 6.47
CA PRO A 24 -14.35 21.85 7.21
C PRO A 24 -14.66 22.01 8.69
N PHE A 25 -13.72 21.59 9.54
CA PHE A 25 -13.81 21.77 10.98
C PHE A 25 -13.07 23.04 11.39
N PHE A 26 -13.73 23.87 12.21
CA PHE A 26 -13.11 25.05 12.79
C PHE A 26 -12.52 24.70 14.16
N LEU A 27 -11.20 24.57 14.23
CA LEU A 27 -10.46 24.41 15.48
C LEU A 27 -9.79 25.75 15.81
N GLU A 28 -10.34 26.45 16.80
CA GLU A 28 -9.97 27.81 17.21
C GLU A 28 -10.00 28.85 16.09
N ARG A 29 -8.92 28.92 15.28
CA ARG A 29 -8.71 29.85 14.17
C ARG A 29 -8.28 29.16 12.86
N HIS A 30 -8.18 27.83 12.84
CA HIS A 30 -7.74 27.08 11.66
C HIS A 30 -8.88 26.23 11.11
N GLU A 31 -9.00 26.26 9.78
CA GLU A 31 -9.88 25.38 9.02
C GLU A 31 -9.15 24.07 8.76
N VAL A 32 -9.69 22.97 9.28
CA VAL A 32 -9.11 21.63 9.12
C VAL A 32 -10.02 20.80 8.24
N LEU A 33 -9.49 20.39 7.09
CA LEU A 33 -10.15 19.44 6.21
C LEU A 33 -9.73 18.02 6.58
N LEU A 34 -10.67 17.23 7.06
CA LEU A 34 -10.43 15.82 7.33
C LEU A 34 -10.76 14.98 6.09
N SER A 35 -10.07 13.86 5.98
CA SER A 35 -10.38 12.85 4.98
C SER A 35 -10.35 11.49 5.66
N ALA A 36 -11.33 10.65 5.34
CA ALA A 36 -11.52 9.37 6.00
C ALA A 36 -11.58 8.22 4.99
N SER A 37 -11.25 7.03 5.46
CA SER A 37 -11.34 5.80 4.67
C SER A 37 -12.04 4.76 5.50
N ILE A 38 -13.09 4.14 4.96
CA ILE A 38 -13.96 3.22 5.70
C ILE A 38 -13.92 1.83 5.04
N GLY A 39 -13.59 0.82 5.83
CA GLY A 39 -13.76 -0.59 5.47
C GLY A 39 -15.04 -1.14 6.04
N ILE A 40 -15.80 -1.92 5.26
CA ILE A 40 -17.10 -2.46 5.68
C ILE A 40 -17.09 -3.98 5.52
N SER A 41 -17.39 -4.72 6.59
CA SER A 41 -17.70 -6.15 6.56
C SER A 41 -19.15 -6.39 7.03
N ILE A 42 -19.80 -7.41 6.49
CA ILE A 42 -21.21 -7.74 6.70
C ILE A 42 -21.33 -9.17 7.21
N PHE A 43 -21.93 -9.34 8.38
CA PHE A 43 -22.33 -10.65 8.86
C PHE A 43 -23.56 -11.15 8.09
N PRO A 44 -23.65 -12.46 7.75
CA PRO A 44 -22.63 -13.50 7.94
C PRO A 44 -21.68 -13.66 6.75
N ASP A 45 -21.89 -12.92 5.66
CA ASP A 45 -21.22 -13.11 4.37
C ASP A 45 -19.69 -12.91 4.44
N ASP A 46 -19.25 -11.95 5.24
CA ASP A 46 -17.86 -11.53 5.38
C ASP A 46 -17.19 -12.12 6.64
N GLY A 47 -17.86 -13.02 7.35
CA GLY A 47 -17.36 -13.65 8.57
C GLY A 47 -18.50 -14.10 9.49
N ARG A 48 -18.31 -15.25 10.17
CA ARG A 48 -19.31 -15.80 11.10
C ARG A 48 -19.01 -15.52 12.57
N ASP A 49 -17.88 -14.89 12.83
CA ASP A 49 -17.39 -14.51 14.15
C ASP A 49 -16.82 -13.09 14.12
N THR A 50 -16.76 -12.45 15.28
CA THR A 50 -16.33 -11.05 15.43
C THR A 50 -14.89 -10.85 14.96
N GLU A 51 -13.99 -11.79 15.23
CA GLU A 51 -12.56 -11.67 14.88
C GLU A 51 -12.39 -11.63 13.36
N SER A 52 -13.03 -12.56 12.65
CA SER A 52 -13.05 -12.60 11.18
C SER A 52 -13.64 -11.32 10.59
N LEU A 53 -14.77 -10.82 11.13
CA LEU A 53 -15.42 -9.61 10.64
C LEU A 53 -14.55 -8.35 10.80
N LEU A 54 -13.89 -8.19 11.96
CA LEU A 54 -12.99 -7.07 12.22
C LEU A 54 -11.77 -7.13 11.30
N LYS A 55 -11.12 -8.28 11.21
CA LYS A 55 -9.98 -8.50 10.31
C LYS A 55 -10.34 -8.17 8.86
N ASN A 56 -11.52 -8.58 8.40
CA ASN A 56 -11.98 -8.34 7.04
C ASN A 56 -12.36 -6.87 6.79
N ALA A 57 -12.92 -6.18 7.80
CA ALA A 57 -13.14 -4.73 7.74
C ALA A 57 -11.82 -3.96 7.66
N ASP A 58 -10.78 -4.35 8.40
CA ASP A 58 -9.45 -3.74 8.36
C ASP A 58 -8.80 -3.88 6.99
N VAL A 59 -8.90 -5.08 6.38
CA VAL A 59 -8.45 -5.32 5.00
C VAL A 59 -9.17 -4.38 4.03
N ALA A 60 -10.50 -4.23 4.15
CA ALA A 60 -11.28 -3.34 3.30
C ALA A 60 -10.90 -1.85 3.52
N MET A 61 -10.64 -1.45 4.77
CA MET A 61 -10.20 -0.10 5.12
C MET A 61 -8.84 0.22 4.50
N PHE A 62 -7.88 -0.70 4.58
CA PHE A 62 -6.55 -0.49 4.00
C PHE A 62 -6.64 -0.33 2.47
N ARG A 63 -7.52 -1.10 1.81
CA ARG A 63 -7.83 -0.92 0.39
C ARG A 63 -8.44 0.45 0.12
N ALA A 64 -9.32 0.95 0.98
CA ALA A 64 -9.93 2.27 0.84
C ALA A 64 -8.85 3.37 0.92
N LYS A 65 -7.92 3.28 1.88
CA LYS A 65 -6.80 4.23 2.01
C LYS A 65 -5.93 4.32 0.74
N ARG A 66 -5.69 3.19 0.07
CA ARG A 66 -4.84 3.16 -1.15
C ARG A 66 -5.50 3.76 -2.39
N ARG A 67 -6.83 3.85 -2.44
CA ARG A 67 -7.55 4.48 -3.58
C ARG A 67 -7.55 6.01 -3.52
N GLY A 68 -7.11 6.60 -2.41
CA GLY A 68 -7.25 8.02 -2.11
C GLY A 68 -8.12 8.22 -0.88
N SER A 69 -7.92 9.33 -0.17
CA SER A 69 -8.70 9.64 1.02
C SER A 69 -10.13 10.10 0.64
N ASN A 70 -11.10 9.85 1.51
CA ASN A 70 -12.55 10.02 1.30
C ASN A 70 -13.29 8.90 0.52
N ALA A 71 -13.05 7.64 0.87
CA ALA A 71 -13.66 6.48 0.21
C ALA A 71 -14.16 5.41 1.20
N HIS A 72 -15.17 4.63 0.79
CA HIS A 72 -15.58 3.40 1.49
C HIS A 72 -15.44 2.19 0.56
N ILE A 73 -15.06 1.04 1.14
CA ILE A 73 -14.94 -0.23 0.42
C ILE A 73 -15.58 -1.35 1.24
N PHE A 74 -16.39 -2.18 0.59
CA PHE A 74 -16.87 -3.43 1.16
C PHE A 74 -15.82 -4.52 1.03
N TYR A 75 -15.72 -5.36 2.06
CA TYR A 75 -15.02 -6.61 1.95
C TYR A 75 -15.72 -7.51 0.91
N SER A 76 -14.92 -8.22 0.13
CA SER A 76 -15.38 -9.20 -0.83
C SER A 76 -14.30 -10.26 -0.97
N GLN A 77 -14.71 -11.53 -0.85
CA GLN A 77 -13.85 -12.68 -1.08
C GLN A 77 -13.49 -12.87 -2.57
N GLU A 78 -14.32 -12.36 -3.49
CA GLU A 78 -14.11 -12.47 -4.95
C GLU A 78 -13.17 -11.41 -5.53
N THR A 79 -12.58 -10.55 -4.70
CA THR A 79 -11.64 -9.56 -5.22
C THR A 79 -10.24 -10.14 -5.23
N ASN A 80 -9.58 -10.13 -6.41
CA ASN A 80 -8.16 -10.39 -6.65
C ASN A 80 -7.30 -9.73 -5.57
N GLN A 81 -7.12 -10.44 -4.46
CA GLN A 81 -6.50 -9.94 -3.25
C GLN A 81 -5.00 -10.07 -3.46
N ARG A 82 -4.47 -9.22 -4.32
CA ARG A 82 -3.06 -8.90 -4.31
C ARG A 82 -2.79 -7.98 -3.12
N SER A 83 -2.95 -8.51 -1.90
CA SER A 83 -2.05 -8.09 -0.82
C SER A 83 -0.68 -8.57 -1.27
N PHE A 84 0.02 -7.76 -2.06
CA PHE A 84 1.43 -8.00 -2.29
C PHE A 84 2.08 -7.71 -0.95
N GLU A 85 2.38 -8.74 -0.17
CA GLU A 85 3.42 -8.59 0.85
C GLU A 85 4.68 -8.24 0.06
N GLN A 86 5.35 -7.15 0.44
CA GLN A 86 6.55 -6.72 -0.25
C GLN A 86 7.74 -7.40 0.40
N LEU A 87 8.46 -8.21 -0.36
CA LEU A 87 9.68 -8.85 0.09
C LEU A 87 10.86 -7.92 -0.16
N LYS A 88 11.68 -7.70 0.88
CA LYS A 88 12.88 -6.87 0.79
C LYS A 88 14.08 -7.73 0.43
N LEU A 89 14.76 -7.39 -0.67
CA LEU A 89 16.07 -7.93 -1.00
C LEU A 89 17.13 -7.00 -0.37
N ASP A 90 17.80 -7.52 0.66
CA ASP A 90 18.74 -6.75 1.49
C ASP A 90 19.99 -6.28 0.71
N GLN A 91 20.54 -5.15 1.15
CA GLN A 91 21.73 -4.53 0.54
C GLN A 91 22.93 -5.48 0.46
N SER A 92 23.07 -6.42 1.40
CA SER A 92 24.14 -7.43 1.38
C SER A 92 24.19 -8.20 0.07
N PHE A 93 23.04 -8.58 -0.49
CA PHE A 93 22.94 -9.29 -1.78
C PHE A 93 22.92 -8.34 -2.99
N VAL A 94 22.59 -7.07 -2.79
CA VAL A 94 22.59 -6.05 -3.85
C VAL A 94 23.99 -5.51 -4.12
N ARG A 95 24.87 -5.49 -3.10
CA ARG A 95 26.20 -4.90 -3.22
C ARG A 95 27.11 -5.68 -4.19
N GLY A 96 27.05 -7.00 -4.20
CA GLY A 96 27.89 -7.83 -5.06
C GLY A 96 27.39 -7.96 -6.50
N ILE A 97 26.11 -7.73 -6.77
CA ILE A 97 25.57 -7.87 -8.14
C ILE A 97 25.97 -6.69 -9.05
N PRO A 98 26.17 -6.93 -10.36
CA PRO A 98 26.14 -8.23 -11.05
C PRO A 98 27.48 -8.99 -11.03
N GLY A 99 28.51 -8.50 -10.32
CA GLY A 99 29.87 -9.03 -10.40
C GLY A 99 30.12 -10.32 -9.62
N ASP A 100 29.41 -10.51 -8.51
CA ASP A 100 29.46 -11.72 -7.69
C ASP A 100 28.40 -12.73 -8.16
N GLN A 101 28.85 -13.93 -8.52
CA GLN A 101 27.97 -14.98 -9.04
C GLN A 101 27.04 -15.58 -7.98
N ASP A 102 27.50 -15.66 -6.73
CA ASP A 102 26.73 -16.22 -5.62
C ASP A 102 25.62 -15.24 -5.23
N ASP A 103 25.94 -13.96 -5.04
CA ASP A 103 24.94 -12.91 -4.78
C ASP A 103 23.94 -12.81 -5.94
N SER A 104 24.41 -12.91 -7.18
CA SER A 104 23.55 -12.88 -8.36
C SER A 104 22.60 -14.08 -8.41
N ALA A 105 23.06 -15.27 -8.02
CA ALA A 105 22.21 -16.47 -7.95
C ALA A 105 21.17 -16.34 -6.83
N ILE A 106 21.58 -15.86 -5.65
CA ILE A 106 20.70 -15.64 -4.50
C ILE A 106 19.63 -14.60 -4.82
N ALA A 107 20.01 -13.45 -5.37
CA ALA A 107 19.08 -12.38 -5.74
C ALA A 107 18.02 -12.89 -6.73
N ARG A 108 18.43 -13.61 -7.78
CA ARG A 108 17.50 -14.21 -8.76
C ARG A 108 16.58 -15.24 -8.12
N ALA A 109 17.10 -16.09 -7.23
CA ALA A 109 16.30 -17.09 -6.53
C ALA A 109 15.25 -16.43 -5.64
N ILE A 110 15.63 -15.43 -4.84
CA ILE A 110 14.73 -14.66 -3.98
C ILE A 110 13.62 -13.99 -4.79
N ILE A 111 13.98 -13.30 -5.89
CA ILE A 111 13.01 -12.64 -6.76
C ILE A 111 12.03 -13.66 -7.37
N SER A 112 12.55 -14.79 -7.86
CA SER A 112 11.71 -15.86 -8.43
C SER A 112 10.78 -16.48 -7.39
N MET A 113 11.27 -16.69 -6.16
CA MET A 113 10.46 -17.19 -5.05
C MET A 113 9.35 -16.20 -4.67
N ALA A 114 9.67 -14.91 -4.59
CA ALA A 114 8.69 -13.87 -4.29
C ALA A 114 7.56 -13.87 -5.33
N HIS A 115 7.88 -13.93 -6.62
CA HIS A 115 6.87 -13.99 -7.67
C HIS A 115 6.00 -15.26 -7.59
N ASN A 116 6.58 -16.41 -7.25
CA ASN A 116 5.82 -17.64 -7.03
C ASN A 116 4.85 -17.54 -5.84
N LEU A 117 5.26 -16.81 -4.80
CA LEU A 117 4.43 -16.49 -3.64
C LEU A 117 3.50 -15.28 -3.88
N ARG A 118 3.51 -14.72 -5.10
CA ARG A 118 2.73 -13.52 -5.48
C ARG A 118 3.05 -12.29 -4.63
N LEU A 119 4.30 -12.17 -4.22
CA LEU A 119 4.88 -11.05 -3.50
C LEU A 119 5.59 -10.10 -4.49
N SER A 120 5.55 -8.80 -4.23
CA SER A 120 6.38 -7.82 -4.94
C SER A 120 7.75 -7.73 -4.27
N VAL A 121 8.79 -7.33 -5.02
CA VAL A 121 10.15 -7.22 -4.46
C VAL A 121 10.64 -5.78 -4.52
N ILE A 122 11.15 -5.29 -3.38
CA ILE A 122 11.97 -4.08 -3.32
C ILE A 122 13.42 -4.44 -3.01
N ALA A 123 14.34 -4.02 -3.88
CA ALA A 123 15.77 -4.17 -3.63
C ALA A 123 16.34 -2.93 -2.91
N GLU A 124 17.03 -3.14 -1.80
CA GLU A 124 17.59 -2.07 -0.97
C GLU A 124 19.08 -1.87 -1.25
N GLY A 125 19.55 -0.62 -1.21
CA GLY A 125 20.96 -0.28 -1.38
C GLY A 125 21.47 -0.30 -2.82
N VAL A 126 20.60 -0.01 -3.81
CA VAL A 126 21.00 0.14 -5.21
C VAL A 126 21.78 1.45 -5.40
N GLU A 127 23.03 1.35 -5.84
CA GLU A 127 23.95 2.49 -5.96
C GLU A 127 24.42 2.73 -7.40
N THR A 128 24.32 1.73 -8.28
CA THR A 128 24.85 1.80 -9.65
C THR A 128 23.82 1.42 -10.72
N ALA A 129 24.03 1.92 -11.95
CA ALA A 129 23.20 1.56 -13.09
C ALA A 129 23.26 0.06 -13.43
N ALA A 130 24.41 -0.59 -13.24
CA ALA A 130 24.58 -2.01 -13.50
C ALA A 130 23.75 -2.89 -12.53
N GLN A 131 23.69 -2.51 -11.24
CA GLN A 131 22.80 -3.16 -10.27
C GLN A 131 21.32 -3.00 -10.66
N MET A 132 20.92 -1.78 -11.04
CA MET A 132 19.55 -1.50 -11.48
C MET A 132 19.17 -2.32 -12.71
N GLU A 133 20.05 -2.38 -13.71
CA GLU A 133 19.81 -3.14 -14.94
C GLU A 133 19.69 -4.63 -14.65
N PHE A 134 20.57 -5.18 -13.80
CA PHE A 134 20.47 -6.57 -13.34
C PHE A 134 19.14 -6.85 -12.65
N LEU A 135 18.76 -6.02 -11.66
CA LEU A 135 17.54 -6.22 -10.87
C LEU A 135 16.29 -6.14 -11.74
N ARG A 136 16.26 -5.18 -12.67
CA ARG A 136 15.19 -5.04 -13.65
C ARG A 136 15.11 -6.26 -14.59
N ALA A 137 16.25 -6.76 -15.06
CA ALA A 137 16.30 -7.96 -15.89
C ALA A 137 15.87 -9.23 -15.13
N ALA A 138 16.16 -9.29 -13.83
CA ALA A 138 15.71 -10.36 -12.94
C ALA A 138 14.21 -10.27 -12.57
N GLY A 139 13.55 -9.15 -12.89
CA GLY A 139 12.12 -8.94 -12.69
C GLY A 139 11.75 -8.21 -11.40
N CYS A 140 12.70 -7.62 -10.67
CA CYS A 140 12.42 -6.81 -9.48
C CYS A 140 11.70 -5.51 -9.89
N GLU A 141 10.59 -5.19 -9.20
CA GLU A 141 9.70 -4.10 -9.59
C GLU A 141 10.05 -2.77 -8.93
N GLU A 142 10.64 -2.81 -7.73
CA GLU A 142 10.91 -1.63 -6.92
C GLU A 142 12.38 -1.64 -6.46
N VAL A 143 12.98 -0.44 -6.37
CA VAL A 143 14.35 -0.29 -5.90
C VAL A 143 14.45 0.92 -4.96
N GLN A 144 15.33 0.81 -3.97
CA GLN A 144 15.73 1.88 -3.08
C GLN A 144 17.26 1.95 -3.04
N GLY A 145 17.81 3.17 -3.08
CA GLY A 145 19.22 3.40 -2.85
C GLY A 145 19.70 4.71 -3.46
N TYR A 146 20.99 4.99 -3.30
CA TYR A 146 21.60 6.25 -3.76
C TYR A 146 21.58 6.44 -5.27
N TYR A 147 21.36 5.36 -6.04
CA TYR A 147 21.08 5.46 -7.46
C TYR A 147 19.79 6.25 -7.74
N CYS A 148 18.76 6.10 -6.90
CA CYS A 148 17.48 6.79 -7.05
C CYS A 148 17.54 8.22 -6.50
N SER A 149 18.03 8.35 -5.26
CA SER A 149 18.27 9.64 -4.61
C SER A 149 19.21 9.47 -3.44
N ARG A 150 20.07 10.46 -3.22
CA ARG A 150 20.82 10.59 -1.95
C ARG A 150 19.89 11.10 -0.84
N PRO A 151 20.29 11.00 0.44
CA PRO A 151 19.61 11.70 1.53
C PRO A 151 19.61 13.20 1.26
N LEU A 152 18.44 13.81 1.36
CA LEU A 152 18.23 15.23 1.06
C LEU A 152 17.78 15.96 2.33
N PRO A 153 18.12 17.25 2.47
CA PRO A 153 17.47 18.13 3.43
C PRO A 153 15.94 18.14 3.22
N PRO A 154 15.14 18.35 4.29
CA PRO A 154 13.68 18.35 4.19
C PRO A 154 13.12 19.31 3.13
N GLN A 155 13.78 20.46 2.92
CA GLN A 155 13.38 21.46 1.94
C GLN A 155 13.52 20.93 0.50
N GLU A 156 14.66 20.32 0.18
CA GLU A 156 14.93 19.74 -1.14
C GLU A 156 14.05 18.50 -1.40
N PHE A 157 13.76 17.71 -0.36
CA PHE A 157 12.82 16.60 -0.48
C PHE A 157 11.40 17.07 -0.84
N ALA A 158 10.94 18.18 -0.26
CA ALA A 158 9.61 18.72 -0.53
C ALA A 158 9.41 19.12 -2.00
N GLU A 159 10.48 19.54 -2.69
CA GLU A 159 10.45 19.90 -4.11
C GLU A 159 10.31 18.67 -5.03
N LEU A 160 10.69 17.48 -4.56
CA LEU A 160 10.58 16.22 -5.30
C LEU A 160 9.22 15.53 -5.14
N LEU A 161 8.41 15.97 -4.17
CA LEU A 161 7.07 15.42 -3.99
C LEU A 161 6.19 15.86 -5.17
N PRO A 162 5.48 14.92 -5.82
CA PRO A 162 4.56 15.30 -6.88
C PRO A 162 3.53 16.27 -6.31
N VAL A 163 3.40 17.44 -6.93
CA VAL A 163 2.30 18.37 -6.64
C VAL A 163 1.03 17.63 -6.98
N SER A 164 0.31 17.14 -5.96
CA SER A 164 -0.97 16.45 -6.13
C SER A 164 -1.91 17.34 -6.93
N LYS A 165 -2.04 17.09 -8.24
CA LYS A 165 -3.07 17.72 -9.06
C LYS A 165 -4.41 17.16 -8.60
N HIS A 166 -5.25 18.08 -8.14
CA HIS A 166 -6.64 17.88 -7.74
C HIS A 166 -7.44 17.05 -8.75
#